data_AF-B7FTS5-F1
#
_entry.id   AF-B7FTS5-F1
#
_cell.length_a   1.000
_cell.length_b   1.000
_cell.length_c   1.000
_cell.angle_alpha   90.00
_cell.angle_beta   90.00
_cell.angle_gamma   90.00
#
_symmetry.space_group_name_H-M   'P 1'
#
loop_
_entity.id
_entity.type
_entity.pdbx_description
1 polymer ?
#
loop_
_entity_poly.entity_id
_entity_poly.type
_entity_poly.pdbx_seq_one_letter_code
_entity_poly.pdbx_strand_id
1 'polypeptide(L)'
;MSAAAARRRKQLAARASAENQDLVAQQLEKILAQEADMDEATAYEALQLAQSQVRKKVNRAEFASACDLAYSTSLNLLKKNRVSVASQLLALLVQVLRETHTEETETWIARLVELQEAHSQAMEASSGSMPDQEANRLHRLQCDWLRACASWSSDLGTVKYGHNQLQQMLGEQCWKLSLMETDEEEVMDLKCDAVQHMVCAEQPNMIVTWLETLPAPTDEETAQGHTCPPALRDALLTRALLLCCALENLRDANILIKAFIEKVENRDVKELSASYTNKEDGKAPSHVIFGSMLLRVCEKDSRTGPLFSWLLRSFKRELDRLHKPQVALGYTTKIGKSYFNIQPPPSMLNMVENMMGMMGGGGMGGGMNPAMMQAAMAQMQQGGMM
;
A
#
# COMPACT_ATOMS: atom_id res chain seq x y z
N MET A 1 -44.98 28.46 30.69
CA MET A 1 -44.56 27.13 31.19
C MET A 1 -43.56 27.31 32.33
N SER A 2 -43.78 26.71 33.50
CA SER A 2 -42.84 26.79 34.64
C SER A 2 -41.53 26.04 34.33
N ALA A 3 -40.39 26.58 34.75
CA ALA A 3 -39.07 25.94 34.58
C ALA A 3 -39.00 24.53 35.19
N ALA A 4 -39.81 24.24 36.22
CA ALA A 4 -39.95 22.91 36.81
C ALA A 4 -40.63 21.91 35.86
N ALA A 5 -41.64 22.35 35.09
CA ALA A 5 -42.33 21.50 34.12
C ALA A 5 -41.43 21.14 32.92
N ALA A 6 -40.58 22.09 32.49
CA ALA A 6 -39.59 21.84 31.44
C ALA A 6 -38.51 20.84 31.88
N ARG A 7 -38.00 20.95 33.12
CA ARG A 7 -37.05 19.98 33.69
C ARG A 7 -37.65 18.59 33.85
N ARG A 8 -38.90 18.50 34.31
CA ARG A 8 -39.61 17.22 34.47
C ARG A 8 -39.88 16.54 33.12
N ARG A 9 -40.27 17.30 32.08
CA ARG A 9 -40.35 16.79 30.71
C ARG A 9 -39.00 16.30 30.18
N LYS A 10 -37.91 17.04 30.43
CA LYS A 10 -36.55 16.62 30.03
C LYS A 10 -36.11 15.34 30.73
N GLN A 11 -36.41 15.18 32.02
CA GLN A 11 -36.11 13.95 32.78
C GLN A 11 -36.96 12.76 32.34
N LEU A 12 -38.26 12.96 32.10
CA LEU A 12 -39.14 11.89 31.59
C LEU A 12 -38.74 11.46 30.17
N ALA A 13 -38.37 12.40 29.31
CA ALA A 13 -37.84 12.08 27.98
C ALA A 13 -36.49 11.34 28.06
N ALA A 14 -35.62 11.70 29.01
CA ALA A 14 -34.37 10.98 29.24
C ALA A 14 -34.60 9.54 29.76
N ARG A 15 -35.57 9.34 30.67
CA ARG A 15 -35.95 8.00 31.16
C ARG A 15 -36.61 7.13 30.10
N ALA A 16 -37.58 7.67 29.36
CA ALA A 16 -38.20 6.95 28.24
C ALA A 16 -37.19 6.62 27.13
N SER A 17 -36.21 7.52 26.89
CA SER A 17 -35.09 7.24 25.98
C SER A 17 -34.21 6.10 26.50
N ALA A 18 -33.96 6.02 27.81
CA ALA A 18 -33.17 4.95 28.43
C ALA A 18 -33.87 3.59 28.41
N GLU A 19 -35.19 3.52 28.66
CA GLU A 19 -35.94 2.25 28.56
C GLU A 19 -36.00 1.74 27.12
N ASN A 20 -36.27 2.61 26.13
CA ASN A 20 -36.26 2.20 24.72
C ASN A 20 -34.86 1.77 24.22
N GLN A 21 -33.78 2.17 24.90
CA GLN A 21 -32.42 1.74 24.53
C GLN A 21 -32.14 0.31 24.88
N ASP A 22 -32.60 -0.09 26.06
CA ASP A 22 -32.42 -1.44 26.56
C ASP A 22 -33.18 -2.42 25.67
N LEU A 23 -34.37 -2.05 25.21
CA LEU A 23 -35.17 -2.83 24.26
C LEU A 23 -34.45 -3.08 22.92
N VAL A 24 -33.79 -2.07 22.35
CA VAL A 24 -33.06 -2.20 21.08
C VAL A 24 -31.82 -3.10 21.25
N ALA A 25 -31.10 -2.97 22.36
CA ALA A 25 -29.96 -3.84 22.66
C ALA A 25 -30.40 -5.30 22.86
N GLN A 26 -31.47 -5.52 23.64
CA GLN A 26 -32.07 -6.83 23.86
C GLN A 26 -32.60 -7.47 22.56
N GLN A 27 -33.17 -6.67 21.66
CA GLN A 27 -33.62 -7.16 20.35
C GLN A 27 -32.44 -7.61 19.49
N LEU A 28 -31.35 -6.84 19.46
CA LEU A 28 -30.13 -7.24 18.75
C LEU A 28 -29.55 -8.54 19.33
N GLU A 29 -29.40 -8.64 20.66
CA GLU A 29 -28.93 -9.85 21.32
C GLU A 29 -29.80 -11.06 21.00
N LYS A 30 -31.13 -10.88 21.01
CA LYS A 30 -32.07 -11.95 20.66
C LYS A 30 -31.90 -12.43 19.22
N ILE A 31 -31.71 -11.52 18.26
CA ILE A 31 -31.46 -11.87 16.85
C ILE A 31 -30.13 -12.61 16.70
N LEU A 32 -29.08 -12.14 17.38
CA LEU A 32 -27.76 -12.77 17.32
C LEU A 32 -27.74 -14.14 18.00
N ALA A 33 -28.51 -14.36 19.06
CA ALA A 33 -28.58 -15.62 19.82
C ALA A 33 -29.34 -16.76 19.10
N GLN A 34 -30.06 -16.48 18.00
CA GLN A 34 -30.75 -17.53 17.25
C GLN A 34 -29.75 -18.49 16.59
N GLU A 35 -29.81 -19.78 16.88
CA GLU A 35 -28.93 -20.79 16.26
C GLU A 35 -29.30 -21.11 14.80
N ALA A 36 -30.52 -20.77 14.39
CA ALA A 36 -31.01 -21.02 13.03
C ALA A 36 -30.33 -20.11 11.98
N ASP A 37 -30.35 -20.58 10.72
CA ASP A 37 -29.90 -19.81 9.57
C ASP A 37 -30.66 -18.48 9.46
N MET A 38 -29.92 -17.40 9.25
CA MET A 38 -30.43 -16.06 9.57
C MET A 38 -31.35 -15.38 8.53
N ASP A 39 -31.72 -15.89 7.37
CA ASP A 39 -32.34 -15.05 6.29
C ASP A 39 -31.71 -13.64 6.04
N GLU A 40 -32.13 -12.97 4.96
CA GLU A 40 -31.52 -11.69 4.57
C GLU A 40 -32.14 -10.49 5.31
N ALA A 41 -33.45 -10.54 5.55
CA ALA A 41 -34.19 -9.46 6.19
C ALA A 41 -33.77 -9.28 7.65
N THR A 42 -33.62 -10.40 8.37
CA THR A 42 -33.20 -10.44 9.76
C THR A 42 -31.72 -10.04 9.90
N ALA A 43 -30.87 -10.44 8.95
CA ALA A 43 -29.47 -9.98 8.92
C ALA A 43 -29.39 -8.46 8.74
N TYR A 44 -30.18 -7.89 7.83
CA TYR A 44 -30.23 -6.45 7.62
C TYR A 44 -30.80 -5.70 8.84
N GLU A 45 -31.80 -6.25 9.50
CA GLU A 45 -32.32 -5.71 10.77
C GLU A 45 -31.22 -5.68 11.84
N ALA A 46 -30.49 -6.79 12.02
CA ALA A 46 -29.37 -6.87 12.96
C ALA A 46 -28.30 -5.80 12.67
N LEU A 47 -27.96 -5.58 11.39
CA LEU A 47 -27.06 -4.53 10.94
C LEU A 47 -27.55 -3.14 11.38
N GLN A 48 -28.80 -2.79 11.10
CA GLN A 48 -29.33 -1.46 11.42
C GLN A 48 -29.36 -1.21 12.93
N LEU A 49 -29.78 -2.20 13.72
CA LEU A 49 -29.79 -2.13 15.18
C LEU A 49 -28.37 -1.96 15.72
N ALA A 50 -27.41 -2.72 15.21
CA ALA A 50 -26.00 -2.64 15.60
C ALA A 50 -25.38 -1.29 15.25
N GLN A 51 -25.56 -0.78 14.02
CA GLN A 51 -25.05 0.53 13.61
C GLN A 51 -25.58 1.65 14.52
N SER A 52 -26.89 1.63 14.81
CA SER A 52 -27.54 2.59 15.71
C SER A 52 -26.94 2.54 17.12
N GLN A 53 -26.77 1.35 17.69
CA GLN A 53 -26.21 1.17 19.03
C GLN A 53 -24.74 1.55 19.13
N VAL A 54 -23.93 1.17 18.14
CA VAL A 54 -22.51 1.55 18.06
C VAL A 54 -22.37 3.08 18.05
N ARG A 55 -23.09 3.77 17.16
CA ARG A 55 -23.06 5.25 17.09
C ARG A 55 -23.52 5.90 18.39
N LYS A 56 -24.53 5.32 19.03
CA LYS A 56 -25.01 5.81 20.31
C LYS A 56 -23.98 5.68 21.42
N LYS A 57 -23.27 4.55 21.49
CA LYS A 57 -22.18 4.32 22.45
C LYS A 57 -21.01 5.26 22.21
N VAL A 58 -20.63 5.49 20.94
CA VAL A 58 -19.63 6.52 20.58
C VAL A 58 -20.05 7.90 21.07
N ASN A 59 -21.30 8.32 20.82
CA ASN A 59 -21.83 9.62 21.29
C ASN A 59 -21.86 9.78 22.82
N ARG A 60 -21.79 8.68 23.57
CA ARG A 60 -21.74 8.66 25.04
C ARG A 60 -20.33 8.56 25.60
N ALA A 61 -19.31 8.54 24.73
CA ALA A 61 -17.94 8.22 25.08
C ALA A 61 -17.76 6.81 25.69
N GLU A 62 -18.68 5.88 25.41
CA GLU A 62 -18.54 4.46 25.76
C GLU A 62 -17.74 3.73 24.66
N PHE A 63 -16.52 4.19 24.37
CA PHE A 63 -15.75 3.78 23.18
C PHE A 63 -15.42 2.29 23.16
N ALA A 64 -14.92 1.74 24.27
CA ALA A 64 -14.60 0.31 24.37
C ALA A 64 -15.83 -0.55 24.04
N SER A 65 -16.96 -0.26 24.69
CA SER A 65 -18.24 -0.94 24.44
C SER A 65 -18.75 -0.78 23.00
N ALA A 66 -18.50 0.37 22.35
CA ALA A 66 -18.87 0.59 20.96
C ALA A 66 -18.06 -0.30 20.02
N CYS A 67 -16.75 -0.38 20.24
CA CYS A 67 -15.85 -1.21 19.45
C CYS A 67 -16.13 -2.70 19.69
N ASP A 68 -16.33 -3.11 20.95
CA ASP A 68 -16.68 -4.49 21.32
C ASP A 68 -17.98 -4.93 20.64
N LEU A 69 -19.02 -4.08 20.65
CA LEU A 69 -20.30 -4.38 20.00
C LEU A 69 -20.16 -4.52 18.48
N ALA A 70 -19.40 -3.63 17.84
CA ALA A 70 -19.15 -3.70 16.41
C ALA A 70 -18.41 -5.01 16.04
N TYR A 71 -17.35 -5.33 16.78
CA TYR A 71 -16.59 -6.57 16.61
C TYR A 71 -17.45 -7.83 16.83
N SER A 72 -18.14 -7.93 17.97
CA SER A 72 -18.91 -9.13 18.31
C SER A 72 -20.08 -9.36 17.34
N THR A 73 -20.72 -8.29 16.88
CA THR A 73 -21.81 -8.38 15.91
C THR A 73 -21.29 -8.82 14.54
N SER A 74 -20.21 -8.21 14.05
CA SER A 74 -19.56 -8.63 12.80
C SER A 74 -19.20 -10.11 12.83
N LEU A 75 -18.55 -10.56 13.91
CA LEU A 75 -18.15 -11.96 14.07
C LEU A 75 -19.34 -12.92 14.05
N ASN A 76 -20.43 -12.59 14.76
CA ASN A 76 -21.63 -13.42 14.77
C ASN A 76 -22.30 -13.50 13.38
N LEU A 77 -22.34 -12.39 12.63
CA LEU A 77 -22.89 -12.39 11.27
C LEU A 77 -22.04 -13.22 10.31
N LEU A 78 -20.71 -13.14 10.42
CA LEU A 78 -19.79 -13.98 9.64
C LEU A 78 -20.00 -15.46 9.94
N LYS A 79 -20.11 -15.84 11.23
CA LYS A 79 -20.40 -17.22 11.65
C LYS A 79 -21.74 -17.77 11.12
N LYS A 80 -22.66 -16.88 10.72
CA LYS A 80 -23.94 -17.22 10.07
C LYS A 80 -23.92 -17.04 8.55
N ASN A 81 -22.74 -16.98 7.95
CA ASN A 81 -22.52 -16.81 6.51
C ASN A 81 -23.14 -15.53 5.91
N ARG A 82 -23.40 -14.50 6.72
CA ARG A 82 -23.95 -13.21 6.25
C ARG A 82 -22.84 -12.24 5.86
N VAL A 83 -22.01 -12.64 4.90
CA VAL A 83 -20.79 -11.92 4.51
C VAL A 83 -21.07 -10.47 4.10
N SER A 84 -21.99 -10.25 3.14
CA SER A 84 -22.30 -8.90 2.63
C SER A 84 -22.72 -7.91 3.73
N VAL A 85 -23.54 -8.38 4.68
CA VAL A 85 -24.02 -7.58 5.82
C VAL A 85 -22.88 -7.34 6.81
N ALA A 86 -22.09 -8.37 7.10
CA ALA A 86 -20.95 -8.27 7.99
C ALA A 86 -19.87 -7.31 7.46
N SER A 87 -19.59 -7.31 6.14
CA SER A 87 -18.61 -6.40 5.51
C SER A 87 -18.93 -4.93 5.77
N GLN A 88 -20.21 -4.56 5.84
CA GLN A 88 -20.62 -3.19 6.17
C GLN A 88 -20.30 -2.83 7.64
N LEU A 89 -20.50 -3.77 8.57
CA LEU A 89 -20.11 -3.56 9.97
C LEU A 89 -18.60 -3.60 10.17
N LEU A 90 -17.86 -4.40 9.39
CA LEU A 90 -16.39 -4.41 9.42
C LEU A 90 -15.82 -3.04 9.02
N ALA A 91 -16.37 -2.42 7.97
CA ALA A 91 -16.01 -1.06 7.59
C ALA A 91 -16.32 -0.05 8.70
N LEU A 92 -17.50 -0.17 9.34
CA LEU A 92 -17.87 0.66 10.48
C LEU A 92 -16.92 0.45 11.68
N LEU A 93 -16.54 -0.79 11.99
CA LEU A 93 -15.65 -1.11 13.10
C LEU A 93 -14.33 -0.34 12.97
N VAL A 94 -13.68 -0.39 11.81
CA VAL A 94 -12.42 0.33 11.59
C VAL A 94 -12.60 1.84 11.67
N GLN A 95 -13.73 2.36 11.15
CA GLN A 95 -14.05 3.78 11.30
C GLN A 95 -14.18 4.17 12.77
N VAL A 96 -14.84 3.36 13.59
CA VAL A 96 -15.03 3.60 15.02
C VAL A 96 -13.69 3.51 15.76
N LEU A 97 -12.84 2.52 15.44
CA LEU A 97 -11.50 2.43 16.02
C LEU A 97 -10.69 3.72 15.78
N ARG A 98 -10.76 4.28 14.58
CA ARG A 98 -10.11 5.57 14.24
C ARG A 98 -10.74 6.76 14.96
N GLU A 99 -12.06 6.91 14.88
CA GLU A 99 -12.81 8.04 15.45
C GLU A 99 -12.64 8.12 16.97
N THR A 100 -12.54 6.96 17.62
CA THR A 100 -12.36 6.86 19.08
C THR A 100 -10.91 6.86 19.52
N HIS A 101 -9.96 7.00 18.59
CA HIS A 101 -8.52 6.90 18.85
C HIS A 101 -8.14 5.63 19.62
N THR A 102 -8.76 4.51 19.27
CA THR A 102 -8.43 3.21 19.88
C THR A 102 -7.05 2.78 19.42
N GLU A 103 -6.13 2.65 20.37
CA GLU A 103 -4.74 2.24 20.14
C GLU A 103 -4.66 0.83 19.55
N GLU A 104 -3.63 0.61 18.72
CA GLU A 104 -3.25 -0.73 18.27
C GLU A 104 -2.75 -1.53 19.48
N THR A 105 -3.45 -2.60 19.81
CA THR A 105 -3.05 -3.54 20.86
C THR A 105 -3.08 -4.95 20.30
N GLU A 106 -2.30 -5.87 20.89
CA GLU A 106 -2.31 -7.29 20.53
C GLU A 106 -3.72 -7.89 20.51
N THR A 107 -4.57 -7.49 21.47
CA THR A 107 -5.98 -7.91 21.52
C THR A 107 -6.74 -7.48 20.27
N TRP A 108 -6.57 -6.24 19.81
CA TRP A 108 -7.24 -5.75 18.61
C TRP A 108 -6.70 -6.41 17.34
N ILE A 109 -5.39 -6.64 17.26
CA ILE A 109 -4.80 -7.40 16.16
C ILE A 109 -5.39 -8.81 16.11
N ALA A 110 -5.42 -9.53 17.23
CA ALA A 110 -6.00 -10.88 17.31
C ALA A 110 -7.48 -10.90 16.87
N ARG A 111 -8.26 -9.90 17.28
CA ARG A 111 -9.68 -9.76 16.87
C ARG A 111 -9.83 -9.51 15.37
N LEU A 112 -8.99 -8.67 14.76
CA LEU A 112 -9.04 -8.42 13.32
C LEU A 112 -8.63 -9.65 12.50
N VAL A 113 -7.68 -10.44 13.01
CA VAL A 113 -7.29 -11.74 12.43
C VAL A 113 -8.46 -12.73 12.50
N GLU A 114 -9.11 -12.86 13.66
CA GLU A 114 -10.29 -13.73 13.80
C GLU A 114 -11.41 -13.32 12.85
N LEU A 115 -11.66 -12.01 12.68
CA LEU A 115 -12.65 -11.52 11.72
C LEU A 115 -12.28 -11.86 10.27
N GLN A 116 -11.00 -11.78 9.90
CA GLN A 116 -10.53 -12.16 8.57
C GLN A 116 -10.68 -13.67 8.31
N GLU A 117 -10.39 -14.49 9.31
CA GLU A 117 -10.55 -15.94 9.24
C GLU A 117 -12.03 -16.30 9.09
N ALA A 118 -12.89 -15.75 9.95
CA ALA A 118 -14.33 -15.96 9.87
C ALA A 118 -14.92 -15.47 8.54
N HIS A 119 -14.40 -14.36 7.99
CA HIS A 119 -14.79 -13.88 6.67
C HIS A 119 -14.40 -14.86 5.56
N SER A 120 -13.20 -15.40 5.61
CA SER A 120 -12.71 -16.36 4.62
C SER A 120 -13.51 -17.66 4.66
N GLN A 121 -13.77 -18.19 5.85
CA GLN A 121 -14.63 -19.37 6.06
C GLN A 121 -16.05 -19.15 5.53
N ALA A 122 -16.64 -17.98 5.81
CA ALA A 122 -17.99 -17.65 5.36
C ALA A 122 -18.08 -17.50 3.82
N MET A 123 -17.03 -16.96 3.19
CA MET A 123 -16.91 -16.89 1.73
C MET A 123 -16.80 -18.29 1.11
N GLU A 124 -15.99 -19.17 1.69
CA GLU A 124 -15.82 -20.56 1.22
C GLU A 124 -17.11 -21.36 1.38
N ALA A 125 -17.81 -21.23 2.51
CA ALA A 125 -19.10 -21.87 2.73
C ALA A 125 -20.17 -21.45 1.71
N SER A 126 -20.04 -20.24 1.15
CA SER A 126 -21.00 -19.66 0.21
C SER A 126 -20.60 -19.85 -1.26
N SER A 127 -19.40 -20.36 -1.55
CA SER A 127 -18.78 -20.32 -2.89
C SER A 127 -19.58 -21.11 -3.95
N GLY A 128 -20.26 -22.18 -3.56
CA GLY A 128 -21.05 -23.01 -4.49
C GLY A 128 -22.42 -22.41 -4.87
N SER A 129 -22.90 -21.43 -4.12
CA SER A 129 -24.23 -20.82 -4.31
C SER A 129 -24.17 -19.35 -4.75
N MET A 130 -23.01 -18.71 -4.60
CA MET A 130 -22.84 -17.28 -4.83
C MET A 130 -22.43 -17.01 -6.29
N PRO A 131 -23.09 -16.06 -6.99
CA PRO A 131 -22.64 -15.63 -8.32
C PRO A 131 -21.22 -15.04 -8.28
N ASP A 132 -20.40 -15.33 -9.30
CA ASP A 132 -19.00 -14.85 -9.37
C ASP A 132 -18.88 -13.33 -9.20
N GLN A 133 -19.82 -12.57 -9.76
CA GLN A 133 -19.84 -11.12 -9.65
C GLN A 133 -20.00 -10.65 -8.19
N GLU A 134 -20.82 -11.35 -7.41
CA GLU A 134 -21.01 -11.06 -5.98
C GLU A 134 -19.77 -11.49 -5.18
N ALA A 135 -19.18 -12.64 -5.50
CA ALA A 135 -17.95 -13.10 -4.88
C ALA A 135 -16.79 -12.10 -5.09
N ASN A 136 -16.63 -11.61 -6.32
CA ASN A 136 -15.65 -10.57 -6.65
C ASN A 136 -15.90 -9.28 -5.87
N ARG A 137 -17.17 -8.83 -5.80
CA ARG A 137 -17.54 -7.64 -5.02
C ARG A 137 -17.19 -7.79 -3.54
N LEU A 138 -17.48 -8.93 -2.93
CA LEU A 138 -17.18 -9.20 -1.52
C LEU A 138 -15.67 -9.29 -1.25
N HIS A 139 -14.89 -9.90 -2.16
CA HIS A 139 -13.44 -9.91 -2.03
C HIS A 139 -12.82 -8.51 -2.14
N ARG A 140 -13.39 -7.62 -2.98
CA ARG A 140 -12.98 -6.20 -3.04
C ARG A 140 -13.30 -5.48 -1.71
N LEU A 141 -14.49 -5.69 -1.16
CA LEU A 141 -14.84 -5.13 0.16
C LEU A 141 -13.92 -5.62 1.28
N GLN A 142 -13.53 -6.90 1.26
CA GLN A 142 -12.55 -7.46 2.19
C GLN A 142 -11.19 -6.78 2.05
N CYS A 143 -10.72 -6.56 0.81
CA CYS A 143 -9.47 -5.86 0.53
C CYS A 143 -9.51 -4.41 1.05
N ASP A 144 -10.60 -3.68 0.79
CA ASP A 144 -10.77 -2.31 1.28
C ASP A 144 -10.80 -2.23 2.81
N TRP A 145 -11.47 -3.19 3.46
CA TRP A 145 -11.46 -3.30 4.91
C TRP A 145 -10.06 -3.58 5.47
N LEU A 146 -9.33 -4.54 4.90
CA LEU A 146 -7.95 -4.84 5.30
C LEU A 146 -7.01 -3.64 5.09
N ARG A 147 -7.19 -2.88 4.00
CA ARG A 147 -6.47 -1.62 3.76
C ARG A 147 -6.77 -0.59 4.83
N ALA A 148 -8.04 -0.46 5.23
CA ALA A 148 -8.45 0.42 6.31
C ALA A 148 -7.83 0.01 7.66
N CYS A 149 -7.79 -1.31 7.95
CA CYS A 149 -7.14 -1.88 9.13
C CYS A 149 -5.64 -1.58 9.15
N ALA A 150 -4.93 -1.88 8.06
CA ALA A 150 -3.50 -1.64 7.94
C ALA A 150 -3.17 -0.15 8.12
N SER A 151 -3.96 0.76 7.54
CA SER A 151 -3.75 2.19 7.76
C SER A 151 -4.14 2.63 9.18
N TRP A 152 -5.15 2.03 9.82
CA TRP A 152 -5.49 2.35 11.23
C TRP A 152 -4.32 1.98 12.15
N SER A 153 -3.77 0.79 11.93
CA SER A 153 -2.60 0.27 12.64
C SER A 153 -1.35 1.13 12.40
N SER A 154 -1.20 1.69 11.19
CA SER A 154 -0.12 2.63 10.87
C SER A 154 -0.27 3.97 11.59
N ASP A 155 -1.50 4.43 11.79
CA ASP A 155 -1.79 5.75 12.37
C ASP A 155 -1.79 5.72 13.90
N LEU A 156 -2.26 4.62 14.51
CA LEU A 156 -2.48 4.47 15.95
C LEU A 156 -1.68 3.32 16.58
N GLY A 157 -0.71 2.77 15.86
CA GLY A 157 0.19 1.71 16.31
C GLY A 157 1.66 2.11 16.31
N THR A 158 2.51 1.11 16.52
CA THR A 158 3.96 1.33 16.68
C THR A 158 4.74 1.12 15.39
N VAL A 159 4.15 0.43 14.42
CA VAL A 159 4.80 0.12 13.14
C VAL A 159 4.42 1.18 12.11
N LYS A 160 5.42 1.90 11.59
CA LYS A 160 5.26 3.03 10.65
C LYS A 160 4.40 2.72 9.42
N TYR A 161 4.41 1.47 8.97
CA TYR A 161 3.68 1.05 7.78
C TYR A 161 2.47 0.19 8.15
N GLY A 162 2.05 0.18 9.41
CA GLY A 162 1.01 -0.70 9.92
C GLY A 162 1.53 -2.08 10.32
N HIS A 163 0.75 -2.76 11.16
CA HIS A 163 1.13 -4.03 11.77
C HIS A 163 1.44 -5.11 10.73
N ASN A 164 2.55 -5.84 10.90
CA ASN A 164 3.06 -6.81 9.92
C ASN A 164 2.01 -7.86 9.54
N GLN A 165 1.23 -8.36 10.50
CA GLN A 165 0.18 -9.36 10.22
C GLN A 165 -0.98 -8.79 9.39
N LEU A 166 -1.35 -7.52 9.58
CA LEU A 166 -2.40 -6.88 8.78
C LEU A 166 -1.89 -6.63 7.35
N GLN A 167 -0.63 -6.23 7.22
CA GLN A 167 0.07 -6.12 5.94
C GLN A 167 0.11 -7.47 5.20
N GLN A 168 0.38 -8.55 5.93
CA GLN A 168 0.37 -9.89 5.36
C GLN A 168 -1.01 -10.25 4.80
N MET A 169 -2.07 -10.16 5.61
CA MET A 169 -3.43 -10.49 5.16
C MET A 169 -3.87 -9.64 3.96
N LEU A 170 -3.52 -8.34 3.95
CA LEU A 170 -3.82 -7.46 2.83
C LEU A 170 -3.08 -7.87 1.55
N GLY A 171 -1.79 -8.19 1.65
CA GLY A 171 -1.02 -8.65 0.50
C GLY A 171 -1.56 -9.95 -0.09
N GLU A 172 -1.92 -10.92 0.76
CA GLU A 172 -2.56 -12.18 0.36
C GLU A 172 -3.89 -11.93 -0.35
N GLN A 173 -4.71 -11.01 0.18
CA GLN A 173 -5.99 -10.66 -0.43
C GLN A 173 -5.83 -9.93 -1.77
N CYS A 174 -4.85 -9.03 -1.91
CA CYS A 174 -4.50 -8.40 -3.19
C CYS A 174 -4.07 -9.44 -4.22
N TRP A 175 -3.22 -10.40 -3.84
CA TRP A 175 -2.79 -11.47 -4.75
C TRP A 175 -3.97 -12.33 -5.19
N LYS A 176 -4.83 -12.76 -4.24
CA LYS A 176 -6.03 -13.53 -4.52
C LYS A 176 -6.96 -12.80 -5.50
N LEU A 177 -7.25 -11.52 -5.26
CA LEU A 177 -8.07 -10.69 -6.15
C LEU A 177 -7.48 -10.60 -7.56
N SER A 178 -6.14 -10.50 -7.69
CA SER A 178 -5.49 -10.44 -8.99
C SER A 178 -5.67 -11.70 -9.84
N LEU A 179 -6.03 -12.83 -9.22
CA LEU A 179 -6.32 -14.09 -9.92
C LEU A 179 -7.78 -14.19 -10.38
N MET A 180 -8.65 -13.32 -9.85
CA MET A 180 -10.08 -13.28 -10.16
C MET A 180 -10.45 -12.15 -11.12
N GLU A 181 -9.56 -11.16 -11.26
CA GLU A 181 -9.75 -10.00 -12.10
C GLU A 181 -9.36 -10.29 -13.56
N THR A 182 -10.05 -9.62 -14.48
CA THR A 182 -9.88 -9.77 -15.94
C THR A 182 -9.28 -8.52 -16.57
N ASP A 183 -9.42 -7.36 -15.94
CA ASP A 183 -8.76 -6.14 -16.40
C ASP A 183 -7.24 -6.20 -16.14
N GLU A 184 -6.44 -6.20 -17.20
CA GLU A 184 -4.99 -6.39 -17.11
C GLU A 184 -4.29 -5.29 -16.30
N GLU A 185 -4.77 -4.05 -16.36
CA GLU A 185 -4.20 -2.93 -15.60
C GLU A 185 -4.49 -3.09 -14.11
N GLU A 186 -5.73 -3.47 -13.75
CA GLU A 186 -6.12 -3.75 -12.38
C GLU A 186 -5.42 -4.99 -11.81
N VAL A 187 -5.26 -6.07 -12.60
CA VAL A 187 -4.45 -7.24 -12.22
C VAL A 187 -3.03 -6.83 -11.88
N MET A 188 -2.41 -5.98 -12.71
CA MET A 188 -1.04 -5.52 -12.48
C MET A 188 -0.94 -4.64 -11.22
N ASP A 189 -1.93 -3.78 -10.98
CA ASP A 189 -2.03 -2.97 -9.77
C ASP A 189 -2.13 -3.85 -8.52
N LEU A 190 -3.03 -4.83 -8.53
CA LEU A 190 -3.23 -5.75 -7.41
C LEU A 190 -1.98 -6.58 -7.12
N LYS A 191 -1.26 -7.06 -8.15
CA LYS A 191 0.00 -7.80 -7.96
C LYS A 191 1.11 -6.89 -7.42
N CYS A 192 1.18 -5.65 -7.88
CA CYS A 192 2.12 -4.65 -7.34
C CYS A 192 1.83 -4.35 -5.86
N ASP A 193 0.57 -4.17 -5.50
CA ASP A 193 0.13 -3.94 -4.13
C ASP A 193 0.42 -5.15 -3.26
N ALA A 194 0.15 -6.37 -3.75
CA ALA A 194 0.42 -7.61 -3.04
C ALA A 194 1.89 -7.72 -2.62
N VAL A 195 2.84 -7.53 -3.56
CA VAL A 195 4.27 -7.60 -3.23
C VAL A 195 4.71 -6.46 -2.33
N GLN A 196 4.14 -5.26 -2.48
CA GLN A 196 4.43 -4.13 -1.60
C GLN A 196 4.01 -4.44 -0.16
N HIS A 197 2.80 -4.97 0.03
CA HIS A 197 2.30 -5.35 1.34
C HIS A 197 3.09 -6.49 1.97
N MET A 198 3.55 -7.48 1.18
CA MET A 198 4.45 -8.53 1.67
C MET A 198 5.82 -8.00 2.11
N VAL A 199 6.37 -7.00 1.41
CA VAL A 199 7.61 -6.33 1.86
C VAL A 199 7.38 -5.62 3.20
N CYS A 200 6.28 -4.89 3.34
CA CYS A 200 5.91 -4.25 4.61
C CYS A 200 5.64 -5.25 5.74
N ALA A 201 5.19 -6.46 5.40
CA ALA A 201 4.96 -7.55 6.34
C ALA A 201 6.24 -8.33 6.73
N GLU A 202 7.40 -8.00 6.14
CA GLU A 202 8.65 -8.76 6.27
C GLU A 202 8.52 -10.24 5.84
N GLN A 203 7.78 -10.50 4.75
CA GLN A 203 7.51 -11.84 4.22
C GLN A 203 8.18 -12.08 2.84
N PRO A 204 9.52 -12.03 2.72
CA PRO A 204 10.20 -12.20 1.44
C PRO A 204 9.95 -13.58 0.81
N ASN A 205 9.78 -14.63 1.62
CA ASN A 205 9.54 -15.98 1.11
C ASN A 205 8.17 -16.13 0.44
N MET A 206 7.14 -15.44 0.93
CA MET A 206 5.81 -15.47 0.32
C MET A 206 5.84 -14.85 -1.08
N ILE A 207 6.60 -13.74 -1.24
CA ILE A 207 6.83 -13.14 -2.56
C ILE A 207 7.44 -14.18 -3.50
N VAL A 208 8.46 -14.92 -3.06
CA VAL A 208 9.09 -15.98 -3.89
C VAL A 208 8.06 -17.02 -4.30
N THR A 209 7.26 -17.55 -3.35
CA THR A 209 6.20 -18.52 -3.65
C THR A 209 5.24 -18.02 -4.72
N TRP A 210 4.86 -16.74 -4.71
CA TRP A 210 4.03 -16.16 -5.77
C TRP A 210 4.75 -16.01 -7.10
N LEU A 211 6.01 -15.59 -7.09
CA LEU A 211 6.81 -15.48 -8.32
C LEU A 211 7.06 -16.83 -8.98
N GLU A 212 7.14 -17.93 -8.20
CA GLU A 212 7.21 -19.31 -8.72
C GLU A 212 5.98 -19.70 -9.54
N THR A 213 4.80 -19.13 -9.25
CA THR A 213 3.56 -19.44 -9.99
C THR A 213 3.45 -18.71 -11.33
N LEU A 214 4.33 -17.75 -11.60
CA LEU A 214 4.30 -16.92 -12.80
C LEU A 214 5.12 -17.53 -13.93
N PRO A 215 4.74 -17.30 -15.20
CA PRO A 215 5.48 -17.82 -16.35
C PRO A 215 6.92 -17.30 -16.39
N ALA A 216 7.82 -18.12 -16.92
CA ALA A 216 9.18 -17.70 -17.20
C ALA A 216 9.23 -16.63 -18.31
N PRO A 217 10.25 -15.74 -18.33
CA PRO A 217 10.44 -14.77 -19.37
C PRO A 217 10.53 -15.44 -20.73
N THR A 218 9.85 -14.86 -21.69
CA THR A 218 9.94 -15.24 -23.10
C THR A 218 11.25 -14.75 -23.71
N ASP A 219 11.60 -15.30 -24.88
CA ASP A 219 12.77 -14.84 -25.64
C ASP A 219 12.64 -13.36 -26.03
N GLU A 220 11.42 -12.87 -26.31
CA GLU A 220 11.16 -11.47 -26.64
C GLU A 220 11.42 -10.55 -25.44
N GLU A 221 10.92 -10.92 -24.25
CA GLU A 221 11.12 -10.16 -23.00
C GLU A 221 12.58 -10.15 -22.53
N THR A 222 13.40 -11.08 -23.02
CA THR A 222 14.82 -11.18 -22.67
C THR A 222 15.75 -10.72 -23.79
N ALA A 223 15.21 -10.33 -24.95
CA ALA A 223 16.00 -9.87 -26.08
C ALA A 223 16.66 -8.53 -25.78
N GLN A 224 17.91 -8.37 -26.18
CA GLN A 224 18.62 -7.11 -26.06
C GLN A 224 17.88 -6.03 -26.87
N GLY A 225 17.50 -4.95 -26.17
CA GLY A 225 16.77 -3.87 -26.82
C GLY A 225 15.31 -4.21 -27.15
N HIS A 226 14.72 -5.23 -26.50
CA HIS A 226 13.28 -5.52 -26.54
C HIS A 226 12.45 -4.26 -26.36
N THR A 227 11.28 -4.15 -26.98
CA THR A 227 10.37 -2.99 -26.82
C THR A 227 9.23 -3.24 -25.83
N CYS A 228 8.99 -4.51 -25.49
CA CYS A 228 7.96 -4.94 -24.56
C CYS A 228 8.31 -4.63 -23.09
N PRO A 229 7.32 -4.63 -22.19
CA PRO A 229 7.54 -4.64 -20.75
C PRO A 229 8.40 -5.84 -20.31
N PRO A 230 9.06 -5.76 -19.15
CA PRO A 230 9.72 -6.92 -18.60
C PRO A 230 8.73 -7.99 -18.20
N ALA A 231 9.19 -9.24 -18.18
CA ALA A 231 8.42 -10.37 -17.68
C ALA A 231 7.87 -10.07 -16.29
N LEU A 232 6.59 -10.39 -16.08
CA LEU A 232 5.84 -10.01 -14.88
C LEU A 232 6.58 -10.37 -13.58
N ARG A 233 7.14 -11.58 -13.51
CA ARG A 233 7.86 -12.04 -12.31
C ARG A 233 9.13 -11.24 -12.03
N ASP A 234 9.86 -10.83 -13.08
CA ASP A 234 11.10 -10.05 -13.00
C ASP A 234 10.79 -8.58 -12.60
N ALA A 235 9.67 -8.05 -13.11
CA ALA A 235 9.15 -6.74 -12.75
C ALA A 235 8.75 -6.65 -11.26
N LEU A 236 8.00 -7.64 -10.79
CA LEU A 236 7.56 -7.74 -9.39
C LEU A 236 8.73 -7.96 -8.43
N LEU A 237 9.69 -8.82 -8.79
CA LEU A 237 10.96 -8.98 -8.04
C LEU A 237 11.68 -7.63 -7.89
N THR A 238 11.87 -6.91 -9.00
CA THR A 238 12.59 -5.64 -9.00
C THR A 238 11.88 -4.61 -8.12
N ARG A 239 10.55 -4.52 -8.22
CA ARG A 239 9.74 -3.64 -7.37
C ARG A 239 9.90 -3.98 -5.90
N ALA A 240 9.81 -5.26 -5.53
CA ALA A 240 9.98 -5.71 -4.14
C ALA A 240 11.39 -5.40 -3.61
N LEU A 241 12.45 -5.66 -4.38
CA LEU A 241 13.83 -5.35 -3.99
C LEU A 241 14.06 -3.86 -3.80
N LEU A 242 13.56 -3.03 -4.72
CA LEU A 242 13.61 -1.57 -4.60
C LEU A 242 12.91 -1.10 -3.32
N LEU A 243 11.74 -1.63 -3.02
CA LEU A 243 11.02 -1.28 -1.80
C LEU A 243 11.77 -1.74 -0.54
N CYS A 244 12.25 -2.98 -0.47
CA CYS A 244 13.04 -3.46 0.68
C CYS A 244 14.25 -2.56 0.92
N CYS A 245 15.00 -2.22 -0.12
CA CYS A 245 16.12 -1.30 -0.02
C CYS A 245 15.66 0.08 0.47
N ALA A 246 14.59 0.63 -0.10
CA ALA A 246 14.03 1.92 0.29
C ALA A 246 13.48 1.93 1.73
N LEU A 247 13.12 0.79 2.31
CA LEU A 247 12.76 0.62 3.71
C LEU A 247 13.95 0.31 4.62
N GLU A 248 15.17 0.33 4.08
CA GLU A 248 16.40 0.02 4.80
C GLU A 248 16.46 -1.43 5.32
N ASN A 249 15.69 -2.33 4.69
CA ASN A 249 15.61 -3.75 5.02
C ASN A 249 16.43 -4.60 4.02
N LEU A 250 17.77 -4.50 4.13
CA LEU A 250 18.68 -5.32 3.31
C LEU A 250 18.65 -6.80 3.67
N ARG A 251 18.21 -7.16 4.89
CA ARG A 251 18.08 -8.56 5.34
C ARG A 251 17.09 -9.29 4.43
N ASP A 252 15.88 -8.76 4.32
CA ASP A 252 14.81 -9.42 3.57
C ASP A 252 15.01 -9.29 2.06
N ALA A 253 15.62 -8.18 1.60
CA ALA A 253 16.02 -8.05 0.21
C ALA A 253 17.05 -9.14 -0.20
N ASN A 254 18.00 -9.46 0.68
CA ASN A 254 18.95 -10.54 0.47
C ASN A 254 18.31 -11.93 0.46
N ILE A 255 17.35 -12.17 1.37
CA ILE A 255 16.59 -13.43 1.40
C ILE A 255 15.82 -13.58 0.08
N LEU A 256 15.11 -12.52 -0.33
CA LEU A 256 14.30 -12.50 -1.55
C LEU A 256 15.12 -12.82 -2.81
N ILE A 257 16.23 -12.12 -3.05
CA ILE A 257 17.02 -12.36 -4.27
C ILE A 257 17.65 -13.75 -4.29
N LYS A 258 18.12 -14.27 -3.14
CA LYS A 258 18.75 -15.59 -3.06
C LYS A 258 17.73 -16.70 -3.32
N ALA A 259 16.57 -16.60 -2.66
CA ALA A 259 15.50 -17.57 -2.83
C ALA A 259 14.89 -17.50 -4.24
N PHE A 260 14.79 -16.31 -4.84
CA PHE A 260 14.40 -16.18 -6.25
C PHE A 260 15.39 -16.91 -7.18
N ILE A 261 16.69 -16.67 -7.01
CA ILE A 261 17.73 -17.32 -7.82
C ILE A 261 17.70 -18.85 -7.64
N GLU A 262 17.44 -19.34 -6.43
CA GLU A 262 17.42 -20.77 -6.14
C GLU A 262 16.17 -21.48 -6.65
N LYS A 263 15.00 -20.82 -6.62
CA LYS A 263 13.70 -21.50 -6.83
C LYS A 263 12.90 -21.04 -8.04
N VAL A 264 13.06 -19.78 -8.47
CA VAL A 264 12.25 -19.16 -9.55
C VAL A 264 13.06 -18.98 -10.83
N GLU A 265 14.36 -18.71 -10.67
CA GLU A 265 15.25 -18.52 -11.81
C GLU A 265 15.63 -19.87 -12.41
N ASN A 266 15.00 -20.17 -13.54
CA ASN A 266 15.18 -21.44 -14.24
C ASN A 266 16.38 -21.38 -15.21
N ARG A 267 16.97 -20.20 -15.42
CA ARG A 267 18.15 -19.98 -16.26
C ARG A 267 19.42 -20.17 -15.43
N ASP A 268 20.48 -20.69 -16.04
CA ASP A 268 21.75 -20.86 -15.33
C ASP A 268 22.37 -19.50 -14.95
N VAL A 269 22.71 -19.32 -13.67
CA VAL A 269 23.23 -18.04 -13.16
C VAL A 269 24.55 -17.63 -13.82
N LYS A 270 25.39 -18.59 -14.22
CA LYS A 270 26.63 -18.31 -14.95
C LYS A 270 26.32 -17.85 -16.36
N GLU A 271 25.31 -18.43 -17.01
CA GLU A 271 24.81 -17.93 -18.30
C GLU A 271 24.26 -16.51 -18.19
N LEU A 272 23.45 -16.20 -17.16
CA LEU A 272 22.93 -14.84 -16.95
C LEU A 272 24.07 -13.83 -16.74
N SER A 273 25.08 -14.22 -15.94
CA SER A 273 26.23 -13.38 -15.65
C SER A 273 27.10 -13.15 -16.88
N ALA A 274 27.36 -14.21 -17.67
CA ALA A 274 28.09 -14.11 -18.92
C ALA A 274 27.33 -13.25 -19.94
N SER A 275 26.01 -13.45 -20.02
CA SER A 275 25.12 -12.74 -20.94
C SER A 275 25.08 -11.24 -20.69
N TYR A 276 25.03 -10.81 -19.42
CA TYR A 276 25.10 -9.38 -19.10
C TYR A 276 26.35 -8.68 -19.65
N THR A 277 27.47 -9.39 -19.70
CA THR A 277 28.74 -8.85 -20.22
C THR A 277 28.93 -9.05 -21.73
N ASN A 278 28.16 -9.96 -22.34
CA ASN A 278 28.28 -10.33 -23.73
C ASN A 278 27.28 -9.56 -24.59
N LYS A 279 27.75 -8.54 -25.31
CA LYS A 279 26.89 -7.73 -26.19
C LYS A 279 26.50 -8.42 -27.50
N GLU A 280 27.02 -9.62 -27.75
CA GLU A 280 26.83 -10.35 -29.01
C GLU A 280 25.80 -11.48 -28.90
N ASP A 281 25.35 -11.84 -27.69
CA ASP A 281 24.40 -12.93 -27.48
C ASP A 281 22.93 -12.51 -27.66
N GLY A 282 22.68 -11.22 -27.84
CA GLY A 282 21.35 -10.64 -28.06
C GLY A 282 20.41 -10.78 -26.87
N LYS A 283 20.91 -11.01 -25.65
CA LYS A 283 20.10 -11.17 -24.43
C LYS A 283 20.37 -10.06 -23.41
N ALA A 284 19.40 -9.82 -22.52
CA ALA A 284 19.48 -8.82 -21.46
C ALA A 284 18.72 -9.28 -20.20
N PRO A 285 19.33 -10.12 -19.33
CA PRO A 285 18.72 -10.56 -18.07
C PRO A 285 18.74 -9.45 -17.01
N SER A 286 18.10 -8.34 -17.33
CA SER A 286 18.39 -7.05 -16.71
C SER A 286 17.98 -6.96 -15.24
N HIS A 287 16.85 -7.56 -14.87
CA HIS A 287 16.23 -7.37 -13.55
C HIS A 287 16.95 -8.13 -12.42
N VAL A 288 17.29 -9.40 -12.64
CA VAL A 288 18.05 -10.21 -11.66
C VAL A 288 19.45 -9.65 -11.44
N ILE A 289 20.11 -9.23 -12.53
CA ILE A 289 21.43 -8.60 -12.48
C ILE A 289 21.36 -7.25 -11.78
N PHE A 290 20.40 -6.39 -12.15
CA PHE A 290 20.16 -5.11 -11.50
C PHE A 290 19.95 -5.27 -9.99
N GLY A 291 19.03 -6.17 -9.57
CA GLY A 291 18.74 -6.43 -8.17
C GLY A 291 19.96 -6.92 -7.40
N SER A 292 20.72 -7.86 -7.98
CA SER A 292 21.95 -8.37 -7.38
C SER A 292 23.00 -7.27 -7.21
N MET A 293 23.21 -6.43 -8.23
CA MET A 293 24.15 -5.32 -8.17
C MET A 293 23.70 -4.23 -7.19
N LEU A 294 22.41 -3.89 -7.17
CA LEU A 294 21.83 -2.91 -6.27
C LEU A 294 22.13 -3.28 -4.81
N LEU A 295 21.86 -4.52 -4.42
CA LEU A 295 22.12 -5.00 -3.07
C LEU A 295 23.60 -4.93 -2.72
N ARG A 296 24.48 -5.36 -3.64
CA ARG A 296 25.93 -5.26 -3.43
C ARG A 296 26.40 -3.82 -3.26
N VAL A 297 25.78 -2.86 -3.94
CA VAL A 297 26.12 -1.45 -3.79
C VAL A 297 25.58 -0.90 -2.46
N CYS A 298 24.36 -1.25 -2.06
CA CYS A 298 23.77 -0.85 -0.77
C CYS A 298 24.44 -1.48 0.46
N GLU A 299 25.01 -2.67 0.34
CA GLU A 299 25.77 -3.34 1.42
C GLU A 299 27.15 -2.72 1.68
N LYS A 300 27.63 -1.90 0.74
CA LYS A 300 28.92 -1.22 0.87
C LYS A 300 28.74 0.13 1.57
N ASP A 301 29.83 0.87 1.68
CA ASP A 301 29.80 2.19 2.29
C ASP A 301 29.25 3.27 1.33
N SER A 302 28.93 4.43 1.90
CA SER A 302 28.35 5.58 1.20
C SER A 302 29.19 6.12 0.04
N ARG A 303 30.49 5.81 -0.04
CA ARG A 303 31.39 6.22 -1.13
C ARG A 303 31.07 5.51 -2.45
N THR A 304 30.24 4.46 -2.41
CA THR A 304 29.74 3.77 -3.60
C THR A 304 28.57 4.48 -4.31
N GLY A 305 28.17 5.67 -3.85
CA GLY A 305 27.15 6.50 -4.52
C GLY A 305 27.36 6.73 -6.03
N PRO A 306 28.59 6.90 -6.56
CA PRO A 306 28.84 6.92 -8.00
C PRO A 306 28.48 5.62 -8.71
N LEU A 307 28.70 4.45 -8.08
CA LEU A 307 28.29 3.15 -8.62
C LEU A 307 26.78 3.00 -8.65
N PHE A 308 26.08 3.45 -7.60
CA PHE A 308 24.62 3.51 -7.58
C PHE A 308 24.08 4.38 -8.72
N SER A 309 24.64 5.58 -8.89
CA SER A 309 24.26 6.51 -9.96
C SER A 309 24.52 5.93 -11.36
N TRP A 310 25.64 5.22 -11.53
CA TRP A 310 25.95 4.50 -12.76
C TRP A 310 24.96 3.37 -13.00
N LEU A 311 24.62 2.58 -11.97
CA LEU A 311 23.68 1.48 -12.06
C LEU A 311 22.30 1.97 -12.53
N LEU A 312 21.75 3.01 -11.90
CA LEU A 312 20.46 3.57 -12.32
C LEU A 312 20.47 4.07 -13.76
N ARG A 313 21.58 4.67 -14.22
CA ARG A 313 21.71 5.13 -15.61
C ARG A 313 21.75 3.96 -16.59
N SER A 314 22.51 2.92 -16.26
CA SER A 314 22.68 1.72 -17.10
C SER A 314 21.38 0.93 -17.26
N PHE A 315 20.54 0.89 -16.22
CA PHE A 315 19.27 0.15 -16.22
C PHE A 315 18.04 1.05 -16.42
N LYS A 316 18.22 2.34 -16.76
CA LYS A 316 17.13 3.32 -16.86
C LYS A 316 15.99 2.84 -17.76
N ARG A 317 16.33 2.30 -18.93
CA ARG A 317 15.33 1.80 -19.90
C ARG A 317 14.42 0.74 -19.30
N GLU A 318 14.98 -0.17 -18.51
CA GLU A 318 14.21 -1.26 -17.89
C GLU A 318 13.39 -0.78 -16.70
N LEU A 319 13.94 0.15 -15.91
CA LEU A 319 13.20 0.77 -14.81
C LEU A 319 12.04 1.63 -15.29
N ASP A 320 12.19 2.35 -16.41
CA ASP A 320 11.15 3.18 -17.01
C ASP A 320 9.98 2.35 -17.60
N ARG A 321 10.18 1.04 -17.79
CA ARG A 321 9.17 0.09 -18.30
C ARG A 321 8.41 -0.66 -17.23
N LEU A 322 8.85 -0.56 -15.98
CA LEU A 322 8.08 -1.11 -14.88
C LEU A 322 6.70 -0.43 -14.85
N HIS A 323 5.68 -1.20 -14.50
CA HIS A 323 4.35 -0.63 -14.24
C HIS A 323 4.47 0.54 -13.27
N LYS A 324 3.84 1.68 -13.56
CA LYS A 324 3.93 2.93 -12.78
C LYS A 324 5.41 3.30 -12.45
N PRO A 325 6.24 3.67 -13.44
CA PRO A 325 7.68 3.88 -13.28
C PRO A 325 8.05 4.97 -12.25
N GLN A 326 7.14 5.93 -12.01
CA GLN A 326 7.26 6.94 -10.97
C GLN A 326 7.41 6.34 -9.55
N VAL A 327 6.84 5.15 -9.30
CA VAL A 327 6.98 4.45 -8.01
C VAL A 327 8.41 3.95 -7.84
N ALA A 328 8.98 3.34 -8.88
CA ALA A 328 10.38 2.91 -8.89
C ALA A 328 11.34 4.10 -8.75
N LEU A 329 11.03 5.24 -9.40
CA LEU A 329 11.78 6.48 -9.22
C LEU A 329 11.72 6.98 -7.75
N GLY A 330 10.56 6.89 -7.11
CA GLY A 330 10.40 7.22 -5.69
C GLY A 330 11.29 6.36 -4.79
N TYR A 331 11.32 5.04 -5.03
CA TYR A 331 12.17 4.12 -4.26
C TYR A 331 13.66 4.38 -4.48
N THR A 332 14.09 4.49 -5.74
CA THR A 332 15.50 4.76 -6.07
C THR A 332 15.98 6.10 -5.52
N THR A 333 15.12 7.12 -5.50
CA THR A 333 15.41 8.40 -4.84
C THR A 333 15.61 8.23 -3.33
N LYS A 334 14.72 7.47 -2.66
CA LYS A 334 14.85 7.18 -1.23
C LYS A 334 16.11 6.38 -0.91
N ILE A 335 16.45 5.38 -1.72
CA ILE A 335 17.70 4.60 -1.60
C ILE A 335 18.92 5.54 -1.74
N GLY A 336 18.93 6.39 -2.76
CA GLY A 336 19.98 7.39 -2.99
C GLY A 336 20.25 8.25 -1.76
N LYS A 337 19.17 8.71 -1.12
CA LYS A 337 19.23 9.50 0.11
C LYS A 337 19.72 8.68 1.31
N SER A 338 19.11 7.53 1.59
CA SER A 338 19.40 6.74 2.81
C SER A 338 20.81 6.14 2.83
N TYR A 339 21.30 5.58 1.71
CA TYR A 339 22.59 4.87 1.69
C TYR A 339 23.77 5.73 1.24
N PHE A 340 23.52 6.74 0.38
CA PHE A 340 24.58 7.46 -0.31
C PHE A 340 24.54 8.98 -0.10
N ASN A 341 23.57 9.48 0.69
CA ASN A 341 23.35 10.91 0.93
C ASN A 341 23.21 11.74 -0.37
N ILE A 342 22.69 11.12 -1.42
CA ILE A 342 22.40 11.81 -2.69
C ILE A 342 21.13 12.62 -2.48
N GLN A 343 21.21 13.93 -2.73
CA GLN A 343 20.05 14.80 -2.59
C GLN A 343 19.03 14.48 -3.69
N PRO A 344 17.74 14.36 -3.35
CA PRO A 344 16.69 14.15 -4.33
C PRO A 344 16.64 15.34 -5.31
N PRO A 345 16.25 15.11 -6.57
CA PRO A 345 15.97 16.20 -7.49
C PRO A 345 14.92 17.15 -6.88
N PRO A 346 15.07 18.48 -7.04
CA PRO A 346 14.10 19.42 -6.50
C PRO A 346 12.71 19.14 -7.08
N SER A 347 11.67 19.23 -6.24
CA SER A 347 10.29 19.05 -6.67
C SER A 347 9.89 20.13 -7.68
N MET A 348 8.90 19.84 -8.54
CA MET A 348 8.36 20.84 -9.48
C MET A 348 7.82 22.07 -8.74
N LEU A 349 7.27 21.91 -7.53
CA LEU A 349 6.87 23.02 -6.66
C LEU A 349 8.07 23.89 -6.27
N ASN A 350 9.19 23.28 -5.86
CA ASN A 350 10.41 24.01 -5.54
C ASN A 350 11.01 24.69 -6.78
N MET A 351 10.86 24.10 -7.97
CA MET A 351 11.29 24.74 -9.22
C MET A 351 10.41 25.94 -9.57
N VAL A 352 9.08 25.85 -9.43
CA VAL A 352 8.15 26.97 -9.67
C VAL A 352 8.34 28.07 -8.63
N GLU A 353 8.57 27.73 -7.37
CA GLU A 353 8.86 28.67 -6.29
C GLU A 353 10.22 29.37 -6.49
N ASN A 354 11.24 28.64 -6.95
CA ASN A 354 12.54 29.23 -7.32
C ASN A 354 12.44 30.10 -8.59
N MET A 355 11.61 29.71 -9.57
CA MET A 355 11.35 30.55 -10.75
C MET A 355 10.56 31.80 -10.40
N MET A 356 9.53 31.71 -9.57
CA MET A 356 8.79 32.86 -9.06
C MET A 356 9.63 33.73 -8.12
N GLY A 357 10.57 33.14 -7.37
CA GLY A 357 11.57 33.88 -6.61
C GLY A 357 12.56 34.64 -7.49
N MET A 358 12.97 34.06 -8.62
CA MET A 358 13.79 34.74 -9.63
C MET A 358 13.02 35.76 -10.47
N MET A 359 11.70 35.60 -10.68
CA MET A 359 10.87 36.53 -11.46
C MET A 359 10.21 37.62 -10.61
N GLY A 360 9.97 37.35 -9.33
CA GLY A 360 9.34 38.25 -8.36
C GLY A 360 10.34 38.98 -7.44
N GLY A 361 11.61 38.54 -7.41
CA GLY A 361 12.71 39.25 -6.79
C GLY A 361 13.28 40.29 -7.75
N GLY A 362 12.75 41.52 -7.68
CA GLY A 362 13.18 42.67 -8.48
C GLY A 362 14.70 42.80 -8.56
N GLY A 363 15.25 42.49 -9.73
CA GLY A 363 16.69 42.46 -9.97
C GLY A 363 17.08 42.53 -11.44
N MET A 364 16.23 43.08 -12.31
CA MET A 364 16.65 43.59 -13.63
C MET A 364 17.17 45.04 -13.52
N GLY A 365 18.07 45.26 -12.57
CA GLY A 365 18.99 46.40 -12.60
C GLY A 365 20.14 46.02 -13.52
N GLY A 366 20.25 46.69 -14.66
CA GLY A 366 21.30 46.47 -15.64
C GLY A 366 22.69 46.54 -15.03
N GLY A 367 23.31 45.38 -14.84
CA GLY A 367 24.73 45.23 -14.56
C GLY A 367 25.45 44.81 -15.82
N MET A 368 25.82 45.78 -16.66
CA MET A 368 26.82 45.57 -17.70
C MET A 368 28.06 44.95 -17.04
N ASN A 369 28.48 43.78 -17.52
CA ASN A 369 29.69 43.11 -17.06
C ASN A 369 30.88 44.09 -17.20
N PRO A 370 31.63 44.41 -16.14
CA PRO A 370 32.77 45.32 -16.19
C PRO A 370 33.79 44.95 -17.27
N ALA A 371 33.95 43.65 -17.56
CA ALA A 371 34.82 43.16 -18.63
C ALA A 371 34.34 43.57 -20.03
N MET A 372 33.01 43.67 -20.23
CA MET A 372 32.43 44.07 -21.51
C MET A 372 32.49 45.59 -21.70
N MET A 373 32.36 46.37 -20.61
CA MET A 373 32.57 47.83 -20.65
C MET A 373 34.04 48.18 -20.91
N GLN A 374 34.97 47.40 -20.36
CA GLN A 374 36.40 47.59 -20.59
C GLN A 374 36.82 47.22 -22.03
N ALA A 375 36.21 46.18 -22.62
CA ALA A 375 36.40 45.83 -24.03
C ALA A 375 35.83 46.90 -24.99
N ALA A 376 34.67 47.48 -24.67
CA ALA A 376 34.07 48.55 -25.48
C ALA A 376 34.88 49.85 -25.44
N MET A 377 35.49 50.21 -24.30
CA MET A 377 36.40 51.35 -24.22
C MET A 377 37.69 51.14 -25.01
N ALA A 378 38.27 49.94 -24.96
CA ALA A 378 39.47 49.61 -25.72
C ALA A 378 39.24 49.70 -27.24
N GLN A 379 38.03 49.34 -27.70
CA GLN A 379 37.69 49.38 -29.12
C GLN A 379 37.41 50.80 -29.63
N MET A 380 36.92 51.72 -28.78
CA MET A 380 36.78 53.14 -29.15
C MET A 380 38.12 53.89 -29.20
N GLN A 381 39.13 53.46 -28.44
CA GLN A 381 40.46 54.09 -28.48
C GLN A 381 41.29 53.72 -29.72
N GLN A 382 40.95 52.64 -30.43
CA GLN A 382 41.63 52.21 -31.66
C GLN A 382 40.96 52.68 -32.96
N GLY A 383 39.80 53.34 -32.89
CA GLY A 383 38.99 53.72 -34.06
C GLY A 383 39.11 55.17 -34.54
N GLY A 384 40.07 55.96 -34.06
CA GLY A 384 40.20 57.38 -34.40
C GLY A 384 41.57 57.75 -34.96
N MET A 385 41.59 58.15 -36.24
CA MET A 385 42.71 58.66 -37.07
C MET A 385 43.50 57.62 -37.86
N MET A 386 42.98 57.23 -39.03
CA MET A 386 43.36 57.79 -40.34
C MET A 386 42.29 57.51 -41.38
#